data_AF-A0A2T5M2H4-F1
#
_entry.id   AF-A0A2T5M2H4-F1
#
_cell.length_a   1.000
_cell.length_b   1.000
_cell.length_c   1.000
_cell.angle_alpha   90.00
_cell.angle_beta   90.00
_cell.angle_gamma   90.00
#
_symmetry.space_group_name_H-M   'P 1'
#
loop_
_entity.id
_entity.type
_entity.pdbx_description
1 polymer ?
#
loop_
_entity_poly.entity_id
_entity_poly.type
_entity_poly.pdbx_seq_one_letter_code
_entity_poly.pdbx_strand_id
1 'polypeptide(L)'
;MDLLSILPEFAIKSYSHILPPLERSNINTVDLISLDTLEIAKRAHVPPADVRRLSHHVIKALHHDVGFEESPVAEQDEPSEPSSTLNFDTPLIPGPRNKLDLSQWCAISTLDPALDALLNGGIPVGYVTEVTGERYILHTDLKKKKKKKKKKPADAVVWYAWD
;
A
#
# COMPACT_ATOMS: atom_id res chain seq x y z
N MET A 1 -13.40 19.41 1.09
CA MET A 1 -12.33 18.62 0.44
C MET A 1 -11.46 18.06 1.55
N ASP A 2 -10.85 16.91 1.35
CA ASP A 2 -9.97 16.21 2.31
C ASP A 2 -8.53 16.75 2.33
N LEU A 3 -8.22 17.78 1.53
CA LEU A 3 -6.87 18.29 1.33
C LEU A 3 -6.14 18.65 2.63
N LEU A 4 -6.79 19.37 3.56
CA LEU A 4 -6.19 19.77 4.84
C LEU A 4 -5.99 18.60 5.81
N SER A 5 -6.66 17.46 5.58
CA SER A 5 -6.42 16.23 6.37
C SER A 5 -5.19 15.47 5.89
N ILE A 6 -4.82 15.63 4.62
CA ILE A 6 -3.67 14.96 4.00
C ILE A 6 -2.42 15.84 4.07
N LEU A 7 -2.58 17.15 3.84
CA LEU A 7 -1.51 18.15 3.84
C LEU A 7 -1.89 19.32 4.78
N PRO A 8 -1.62 19.23 6.09
CA PRO A 8 -2.04 20.25 7.05
C PRO A 8 -1.34 21.60 6.86
N GLU A 9 -0.10 21.61 6.38
CA GLU A 9 0.69 22.83 6.13
C GLU A 9 0.43 23.46 4.75
N PHE A 10 -0.52 22.94 3.97
CA PHE A 10 -0.77 23.41 2.61
C PHE A 10 -1.37 24.82 2.55
N ALA A 11 -0.80 25.68 1.70
CA ALA A 11 -1.22 27.07 1.54
C ALA A 11 -2.52 27.19 0.71
N ILE A 12 -3.66 26.95 1.35
CA ILE A 12 -5.01 27.06 0.73
C ILE A 12 -5.40 28.49 0.31
N LYS A 13 -4.73 29.52 0.83
CA LYS A 13 -5.09 30.93 0.60
C LYS A 13 -5.04 31.33 -0.88
N SER A 14 -4.09 30.78 -1.63
CA SER A 14 -3.92 31.07 -3.06
C SER A 14 -5.00 30.44 -3.95
N TYR A 15 -5.77 29.49 -3.40
CA TYR A 15 -6.77 28.69 -4.13
C TYR A 15 -8.18 28.83 -3.54
N SER A 16 -8.41 29.83 -2.69
CA SER A 16 -9.69 30.02 -1.99
C SER A 16 -10.88 30.20 -2.93
N HIS A 17 -10.66 30.67 -4.16
CA HIS A 17 -11.72 30.86 -5.16
C HIS A 17 -12.14 29.56 -5.87
N ILE A 18 -11.24 28.58 -6.00
CA ILE A 18 -11.53 27.30 -6.67
C ILE A 18 -11.91 26.18 -5.71
N LEU A 19 -11.53 26.29 -4.42
CA LEU A 19 -11.84 25.27 -3.42
C LEU A 19 -13.35 25.06 -3.22
N PRO A 20 -14.19 26.10 -3.04
CA PRO A 20 -15.62 25.88 -2.83
C PRO A 20 -16.34 25.21 -4.02
N PRO A 21 -16.08 25.57 -5.29
CA PRO A 21 -16.60 24.82 -6.45
C PRO A 21 -16.14 23.36 -6.49
N LEU A 22 -14.87 23.08 -6.24
CA LEU A 22 -14.33 21.72 -6.20
C LEU A 22 -15.02 20.87 -5.12
N GLU A 23 -15.24 21.45 -3.94
CA GLU A 23 -15.95 20.80 -2.82
C GLU A 23 -17.40 20.47 -3.15
N ARG A 24 -18.14 21.40 -3.76
CA ARG A 24 -19.53 21.17 -4.17
C ARG A 24 -19.64 20.04 -5.20
N SER A 25 -18.61 19.85 -6.03
CA SER A 25 -18.56 18.79 -7.04
C SER A 25 -18.08 17.43 -6.50
N ASN A 26 -17.83 17.34 -5.18
CA ASN A 26 -17.28 16.17 -4.48
C ASN A 26 -15.95 15.67 -5.06
N ILE A 27 -15.06 16.59 -5.43
CA ILE A 27 -13.71 16.23 -5.89
C ILE A 27 -12.80 16.16 -4.67
N ASN A 28 -12.22 14.99 -4.44
CA ASN A 28 -11.26 14.75 -3.35
C ASN A 28 -9.81 14.88 -3.85
N THR A 29 -8.84 14.75 -2.95
CA THR A 29 -7.41 14.88 -3.25
C THR A 29 -6.91 13.74 -4.15
N VAL A 30 -7.46 12.53 -3.99
CA VAL A 30 -7.18 11.38 -4.87
C VAL A 30 -7.67 11.64 -6.29
N ASP A 31 -8.87 12.19 -6.44
CA ASP A 31 -9.46 12.56 -7.73
C ASP A 31 -8.62 13.65 -8.41
N LEU A 32 -8.15 14.63 -7.63
CA LEU A 32 -7.33 15.74 -8.10
C LEU A 32 -5.98 15.28 -8.69
N ILE A 33 -5.41 14.19 -8.17
CA ILE A 33 -4.14 13.60 -8.65
C ILE A 33 -4.34 12.48 -9.69
N SER A 34 -5.49 11.82 -9.71
CA SER A 34 -5.72 10.63 -10.54
C SER A 34 -6.50 10.92 -11.82
N LEU A 35 -7.39 11.92 -11.82
CA LEU A 35 -8.23 12.25 -12.96
C LEU A 35 -7.59 13.30 -13.86
N ASP A 36 -8.04 13.34 -15.12
CA ASP A 36 -7.62 14.38 -16.04
C ASP A 36 -8.12 15.77 -15.62
N THR A 37 -7.26 16.76 -15.83
CA THR A 37 -7.50 18.15 -15.44
C THR A 37 -8.70 18.78 -16.14
N LEU A 38 -8.99 18.38 -17.38
CA LEU A 38 -10.13 18.88 -18.14
C LEU A 38 -11.45 18.29 -17.60
N GLU A 39 -11.44 17.03 -17.19
CA GLU A 39 -12.59 16.36 -16.60
C GLU A 39 -12.97 16.98 -15.25
N ILE A 40 -11.98 17.29 -14.41
CA ILE A 40 -12.16 18.03 -13.15
C ILE A 40 -12.72 19.43 -13.42
N ALA A 41 -12.14 20.15 -14.38
CA ALA A 41 -12.55 21.52 -14.72
C ALA A 41 -14.01 21.60 -15.21
N LYS A 42 -14.44 20.63 -16.04
CA LYS A 42 -15.84 20.52 -16.49
C LYS A 42 -16.79 20.26 -15.34
N ARG A 43 -16.45 19.34 -14.44
CA ARG A 43 -17.31 18.90 -13.33
C ARG A 43 -17.49 19.98 -12.26
N ALA A 44 -16.43 20.73 -11.97
CA ALA A 44 -16.44 21.78 -10.94
C ALA A 44 -16.71 23.19 -11.50
N HIS A 45 -16.82 23.35 -12.82
CA HIS A 45 -16.96 24.64 -13.50
C HIS A 45 -15.86 25.65 -13.13
N VAL A 46 -14.60 25.20 -13.11
CA VAL A 46 -13.42 26.02 -12.78
C VAL A 46 -12.44 26.06 -13.96
N PRO A 47 -11.58 27.10 -14.06
CA PRO A 47 -10.58 27.17 -15.12
C PRO A 47 -9.60 25.99 -15.07
N PRO A 48 -9.35 25.28 -16.20
CA PRO A 48 -8.39 24.16 -16.23
C PRO A 48 -6.95 24.56 -15.86
N ALA A 49 -6.60 25.84 -16.03
CA ALA A 49 -5.30 26.36 -15.62
C ALA A 49 -5.13 26.35 -14.09
N ASP A 50 -6.18 26.71 -13.35
CA ASP A 50 -6.14 26.77 -11.89
C ASP A 50 -6.12 25.36 -11.29
N VAL A 51 -6.87 24.43 -11.87
CA VAL A 51 -6.83 23.00 -11.49
C VAL A 51 -5.44 22.43 -11.68
N ARG A 52 -4.81 22.67 -12.84
CA ARG A 52 -3.45 22.21 -13.13
C ARG A 52 -2.43 22.76 -12.12
N ARG A 53 -2.53 24.04 -11.79
CA ARG A 53 -1.68 24.69 -10.77
C ARG A 53 -1.88 24.06 -9.40
N LEU A 54 -3.13 23.82 -9.00
CA LEU A 54 -3.44 23.19 -7.73
C LEU A 54 -2.88 21.77 -7.67
N SER A 55 -3.15 20.92 -8.67
CA SER A 55 -2.62 19.55 -8.72
C SER A 55 -1.08 19.53 -8.65
N HIS A 56 -0.40 20.44 -9.36
CA HIS A 56 1.05 20.56 -9.28
C HIS A 56 1.54 20.85 -7.86
N HIS A 57 0.96 21.86 -7.20
CA HIS A 57 1.37 22.24 -5.85
C HIS A 57 1.07 21.14 -4.82
N VAL A 58 -0.05 20.43 -4.99
CA VAL A 58 -0.40 19.29 -4.14
C VAL A 58 0.61 18.15 -4.33
N ILE A 59 0.94 17.79 -5.56
CA ILE A 59 1.97 16.77 -5.86
C ILE A 59 3.33 17.18 -5.29
N LYS A 60 3.71 18.45 -5.45
CA LYS A 60 4.96 18.99 -4.89
C LYS A 60 4.99 18.90 -3.36
N ALA A 61 3.91 19.28 -2.69
CA ALA A 61 3.80 19.17 -1.24
C ALA A 61 3.85 17.71 -0.77
N LEU A 62 3.16 16.79 -1.46
CA LEU A 62 3.21 15.35 -1.18
C LEU A 62 4.63 14.79 -1.34
N HIS A 63 5.34 15.17 -2.41
CA HIS A 63 6.74 14.77 -2.60
C HIS A 63 7.64 15.25 -1.45
N HIS A 64 7.47 16.51 -1.02
CA HIS A 64 8.21 17.06 0.12
C HIS A 64 7.91 16.31 1.43
N ASP A 65 6.64 15.97 1.70
CA ASP A 65 6.25 15.22 2.90
C ASP A 65 6.85 13.82 2.95
N VAL A 66 7.01 13.17 1.79
CA VAL A 66 7.68 11.87 1.64
C VAL A 66 9.22 12.01 1.68
N GLY A 67 9.75 13.23 1.61
CA GLY A 67 11.18 13.54 1.70
C GLY A 67 11.90 13.60 0.36
N PHE A 68 11.18 13.78 -0.75
CA PHE A 68 11.76 14.13 -2.05
C PHE A 68 11.97 15.63 -2.15
N GLU A 69 13.11 16.01 -2.71
CA GLU A 69 13.46 17.40 -2.95
C GLU A 69 13.64 17.65 -4.44
N GLU A 70 13.38 18.88 -4.84
CA GLU A 70 13.61 19.32 -6.21
C GLU A 70 15.10 19.56 -6.40
N SER A 71 15.71 18.99 -7.45
CA SER A 71 17.11 19.27 -7.74
C SER A 71 17.31 20.78 -7.87
N PRO A 72 18.32 21.39 -7.20
CA PRO A 72 18.72 22.74 -7.53
C PRO A 72 19.32 22.67 -8.94
N VAL A 73 18.50 22.90 -9.96
CA VAL A 73 18.99 23.22 -11.28
C VAL A 73 19.76 24.51 -11.09
N ALA A 74 21.10 24.44 -11.23
CA ALA A 74 21.95 25.61 -11.18
C ALA A 74 21.33 26.68 -12.08
N GLU A 75 20.92 27.79 -11.48
CA GLU A 75 20.57 29.01 -12.19
C GLU A 75 21.83 29.38 -13.00
N GLN A 76 21.83 29.03 -14.28
CA GLN A 76 22.68 29.72 -15.23
C GLN A 76 22.01 31.08 -15.41
N ASP A 77 22.66 32.11 -14.90
CA ASP A 77 22.40 33.52 -15.11
C ASP A 77 21.94 33.78 -16.55
N GLU A 78 20.67 34.17 -16.76
CA GLU A 78 20.25 35.06 -17.85
C GLU A 78 18.90 35.72 -17.46
N PRO A 79 18.78 37.06 -17.47
CA PRO A 79 17.56 37.76 -17.10
C PRO A 79 16.65 37.91 -18.32
N SER A 80 15.67 37.02 -18.51
CA SER A 80 14.60 37.27 -19.48
C SER A 80 13.29 36.50 -19.20
N GLU A 81 12.23 37.29 -18.98
CA GLU A 81 10.81 37.01 -19.16
C GLU A 81 10.07 36.13 -18.10
N PRO A 82 8.88 36.56 -17.62
CA PRO A 82 8.01 35.75 -16.76
C PRO A 82 7.36 34.64 -17.62
N SER A 83 8.12 33.59 -17.87
CA SER A 83 7.67 32.48 -18.70
C SER A 83 6.47 31.79 -18.06
N SER A 84 5.35 31.82 -18.76
CA SER A 84 4.03 31.30 -18.34
C SER A 84 3.94 29.78 -18.37
N THR A 85 5.06 29.10 -18.59
CA THR A 85 5.20 27.64 -18.66
C THR A 85 5.64 27.11 -17.30
N LEU A 86 4.69 26.51 -16.59
CA LEU A 86 4.99 25.67 -15.42
C LEU A 86 5.91 24.53 -15.91
N ASN A 87 7.19 24.57 -15.54
CA ASN A 87 8.11 23.46 -15.76
C ASN A 87 7.70 22.33 -14.79
N PHE A 88 6.87 21.40 -15.27
CA PHE A 88 6.39 20.26 -14.48
C PHE A 88 7.44 19.16 -14.29
N ASP A 89 8.53 19.19 -15.07
CA ASP A 89 9.53 18.13 -15.17
C ASP A 89 10.86 18.48 -14.48
N THR A 90 10.80 19.13 -13.32
CA THR A 90 12.04 19.28 -12.54
C THR A 90 12.41 17.92 -11.93
N PRO A 91 13.64 17.42 -12.15
CA PRO A 91 14.05 16.14 -11.60
C PRO A 91 13.99 16.15 -10.07
N LEU A 92 13.23 15.22 -9.51
CA LEU A 92 13.13 14.98 -8.07
C LEU A 92 14.29 14.10 -7.62
N ILE A 93 14.98 14.52 -6.57
CA ILE A 93 16.06 13.77 -5.95
C ILE A 93 15.59 13.30 -4.57
N PRO A 94 15.96 12.08 -4.15
CA PRO A 94 15.79 11.69 -2.76
C PRO A 94 16.52 12.67 -1.82
N GLY A 95 15.77 13.37 -0.96
CA GLY A 95 16.32 14.18 0.11
C GLY A 95 16.96 13.35 1.25
N PRO A 96 17.33 13.99 2.36
CA PRO A 96 18.00 13.31 3.47
C PRO A 96 17.15 12.20 4.12
N ARG A 97 15.81 12.36 4.13
CA ARG A 97 14.86 11.44 4.79
C ARG A 97 14.64 10.13 4.04
N ASN A 98 14.84 10.12 2.73
CA ASN A 98 14.70 8.94 1.87
C ASN A 98 16.06 8.49 1.30
N LYS A 99 17.17 8.92 1.92
CA LYS A 99 18.48 8.32 1.67
C LYS A 99 18.42 6.85 2.04
N LEU A 100 18.54 5.99 1.02
CA LEU A 100 18.54 4.55 1.20
C LEU A 100 19.82 4.11 1.90
N ASP A 101 19.76 3.95 3.23
CA ASP A 101 20.83 3.26 3.96
C ASP A 101 20.58 1.75 3.87
N LEU A 102 21.30 1.11 2.95
CA LEU A 102 21.26 -0.33 2.70
C LEU A 102 21.68 -1.16 3.92
N SER A 103 22.47 -0.58 4.83
CA SER A 103 22.91 -1.29 6.04
C SER A 103 21.77 -1.54 7.03
N GLN A 104 20.73 -0.70 6.99
CA GLN A 104 19.54 -0.86 7.84
C GLN A 104 18.54 -1.88 7.23
N TRP A 105 18.64 -2.20 5.92
CA TRP A 105 17.72 -3.10 5.20
C TRP A 105 18.40 -4.44 4.88
N CYS A 106 19.20 -4.97 5.80
CA CYS A 106 19.92 -6.23 5.58
C CYS A 106 19.01 -7.48 5.64
N ALA A 107 17.87 -7.42 6.33
CA ALA A 107 16.96 -8.55 6.49
C ALA A 107 15.49 -8.11 6.52
N ILE A 108 14.62 -8.96 5.98
CA ILE A 108 13.15 -8.80 5.98
C ILE A 108 12.59 -9.67 7.12
N SER A 109 12.00 -9.04 8.12
CA SER A 109 11.35 -9.74 9.24
C SER A 109 10.25 -10.71 8.73
N THR A 110 10.22 -11.89 9.33
CA THR A 110 9.19 -12.92 9.12
C THR A 110 7.89 -12.64 9.90
N LEU A 111 7.86 -11.56 10.69
CA LEU A 111 6.81 -11.21 11.67
C LEU A 111 6.63 -12.24 12.78
N ASP A 112 7.55 -13.18 12.92
CA ASP A 112 7.66 -14.13 14.03
C ASP A 112 9.00 -13.88 14.76
N PRO A 113 8.98 -13.39 16.02
CA PRO A 113 10.20 -13.09 16.77
C PRO A 113 11.14 -14.28 16.98
N ALA A 114 10.60 -15.50 17.05
CA ALA A 114 11.40 -16.70 17.24
C ALA A 114 12.10 -17.09 15.93
N LEU A 115 11.40 -17.03 14.80
CA LEU A 115 12.01 -17.26 13.48
C LEU A 115 13.01 -16.17 13.11
N ASP A 116 12.72 -14.90 13.40
CA ASP A 116 13.65 -13.81 13.18
C ASP A 116 14.92 -13.98 14.03
N ALA A 117 14.80 -14.40 15.29
CA ALA A 117 15.97 -14.68 16.12
C ALA A 117 16.82 -15.83 15.54
N LEU A 118 16.18 -16.88 15.00
CA LEU A 118 16.87 -18.00 14.34
C LEU A 118 17.56 -17.58 13.02
N LEU A 119 16.97 -16.61 12.31
CA LEU A 119 17.49 -16.09 11.04
C LEU A 119 18.32 -14.81 11.21
N ASN A 120 18.74 -14.47 12.42
CA ASN A 120 19.54 -13.27 12.72
C ASN A 120 18.89 -11.94 12.28
N GLY A 121 17.56 -11.84 12.40
CA GLY A 121 16.77 -10.64 12.11
C GLY A 121 15.77 -10.80 10.96
N GLY A 122 15.73 -11.95 10.30
CA GLY A 122 14.77 -12.27 9.24
C GLY A 122 15.42 -12.81 7.96
N ILE A 123 14.72 -12.75 6.84
CA ILE A 123 15.20 -13.23 5.55
C ILE A 123 16.23 -12.24 4.97
N PRO A 124 17.49 -12.64 4.71
CA PRO A 124 18.51 -11.73 4.23
C PRO A 124 18.21 -11.22 2.81
N VAL A 125 18.38 -9.92 2.57
CA VAL A 125 18.28 -9.34 1.22
C VAL A 125 19.55 -9.66 0.42
N GLY A 126 19.45 -9.73 -0.91
CA GLY A 126 20.59 -10.01 -1.79
C GLY A 126 20.96 -11.50 -1.92
N TYR A 127 20.23 -12.38 -1.24
CA TYR A 127 20.37 -13.84 -1.33
C TYR A 127 19.05 -14.49 -1.69
N VAL A 128 19.11 -15.67 -2.32
CA VAL A 128 17.94 -16.54 -2.51
C VAL A 128 17.80 -17.42 -1.27
N THR A 129 16.65 -17.34 -0.60
CA THR A 129 16.32 -18.17 0.56
C THR A 129 15.24 -19.16 0.17
N GLU A 130 15.52 -20.47 0.31
CA GLU A 130 14.55 -21.53 0.07
C GLU A 130 13.86 -21.94 1.37
N VAL A 131 12.53 -22.00 1.34
CA VAL A 131 11.72 -22.54 2.44
C VAL A 131 11.22 -23.92 2.03
N THR A 132 11.72 -24.96 2.70
CA THR A 132 11.35 -26.36 2.43
C THR A 132 10.67 -26.98 3.65
N GLY A 133 9.68 -27.81 3.42
CA GLY A 133 8.90 -28.44 4.48
C GLY A 133 7.96 -29.51 3.93
N GLU A 134 7.56 -30.43 4.81
CA GLU A 134 6.54 -31.43 4.50
C GLU A 134 5.14 -30.83 4.51
N ARG A 135 4.22 -31.42 3.72
CA ARG A 135 2.82 -31.02 3.74
C ARG A 135 2.19 -31.39 5.08
N TYR A 136 1.61 -30.42 5.77
CA TYR A 136 0.72 -30.71 6.89
C TYR A 136 -0.60 -31.28 6.35
N ILE A 137 -0.89 -32.56 6.63
CA ILE A 137 -2.22 -33.13 6.42
C ILE A 137 -2.94 -33.06 7.77
N LEU A 138 -3.93 -32.17 7.90
CA LEU A 138 -4.90 -32.27 8.98
C LEU A 138 -5.75 -33.52 8.71
N HIS A 139 -5.43 -34.61 9.41
CA HIS A 139 -6.23 -35.81 9.35
C HIS A 139 -7.59 -35.50 10.00
N THR A 140 -8.58 -35.12 9.20
CA THR A 140 -9.96 -35.04 9.68
C THR A 140 -10.42 -36.47 9.96
N ASP A 141 -10.39 -36.89 11.22
CA ASP A 141 -10.93 -38.18 11.67
C ASP A 141 -12.45 -38.24 11.45
N LEU A 142 -12.85 -38.58 10.23
CA LEU A 142 -14.23 -38.95 9.93
C LEU A 142 -14.46 -40.38 10.41
N LYS A 143 -14.82 -40.53 11.69
CA LYS A 143 -15.28 -41.78 12.30
C LYS A 143 -16.36 -42.44 11.44
N LYS A 144 -15.98 -43.41 10.59
CA LYS A 144 -16.92 -44.32 9.90
C LYS A 144 -17.60 -45.23 10.94
N LYS A 145 -18.78 -44.82 11.41
CA LYS A 145 -19.68 -45.64 12.24
C LYS A 145 -20.18 -46.84 11.41
N LYS A 146 -19.50 -47.98 11.49
CA LYS A 146 -19.99 -49.27 10.95
C LYS A 146 -21.23 -49.72 11.75
N LYS A 147 -22.44 -49.50 11.22
CA LYS A 147 -23.66 -50.19 11.70
C LYS A 147 -23.57 -51.67 11.28
N LYS A 148 -23.14 -52.54 12.20
CA LYS A 148 -23.28 -54.01 12.09
C LYS A 148 -24.78 -54.35 12.07
N LYS A 149 -25.32 -54.72 10.90
CA LYS A 149 -26.62 -55.42 10.80
C LYS A 149 -26.45 -56.81 11.42
N LYS A 150 -27.13 -57.08 12.55
CA LYS A 150 -27.29 -58.42 13.12
C LYS A 150 -28.13 -59.27 12.13
N LYS A 151 -27.51 -60.27 11.52
CA LYS A 151 -28.20 -61.46 11.01
C LYS A 151 -27.97 -62.58 12.03
N LYS A 152 -29.04 -63.11 12.62
CA LYS A 152 -29.01 -64.37 13.40
C LYS A 152 -28.97 -65.55 12.42
N PRO A 153 -28.21 -66.59 12.75
CA PRO A 153 -28.73 -67.96 12.72
C PRO A 153 -28.41 -68.67 14.07
N ALA A 154 -29.38 -69.35 14.68
CA ALA A 154 -29.69 -70.78 14.54
C ALA A 154 -28.75 -71.68 15.38
N ASP A 155 -29.32 -72.16 16.50
CA ASP A 155 -29.23 -73.48 17.12
C ASP A 155 -27.98 -74.02 17.84
N ALA A 156 -28.31 -74.85 18.85
CA ALA A 156 -27.53 -75.88 19.58
C ALA A 156 -26.51 -75.39 20.64
N VAL A 157 -26.79 -75.56 21.95
CA VAL A 157 -26.63 -76.76 22.80
C VAL A 157 -25.16 -77.19 22.95
N VAL A 158 -24.55 -76.95 24.13
CA VAL A 158 -23.59 -77.88 24.79
C VAL A 158 -23.65 -77.69 26.31
N TRP A 159 -23.66 -78.83 26.99
CA TRP A 159 -23.77 -79.12 28.42
C TRP A 159 -22.45 -78.89 29.19
N TYR A 160 -22.51 -78.53 30.48
CA TYR A 160 -21.39 -78.65 31.41
C TYR A 160 -21.54 -79.94 32.23
N ALA A 161 -20.49 -80.76 32.23
CA ALA A 161 -20.32 -81.96 33.04
C ALA A 161 -19.98 -81.60 34.50
N TRP A 162 -20.47 -82.41 35.44
CA TRP A 162 -20.17 -82.38 36.88
C TRP A 162 -19.23 -83.52 37.28
N ASP A 163 -18.44 -83.23 38.32
CA ASP A 163 -17.63 -84.06 39.23
C ASP A 163 -16.53 -84.99 38.69
#